data_AF-A0A7C0U3G6-F1
#
_entry.id   AF-A0A7C0U3G6-F1
#
_cell.length_a   1.000
_cell.length_b   1.000
_cell.length_c   1.000
_cell.angle_alpha   90.00
_cell.angle_beta   90.00
_cell.angle_gamma   90.00
#
_symmetry.space_group_name_H-M   'P 1'
#
loop_
_entity.id
_entity.type
_entity.pdbx_description
1 polymer ?
#
loop_
_entity_poly.entity_id
_entity_poly.type
_entity_poly.pdbx_seq_one_letter_code
_entity_poly.pdbx_strand_id
1 'polypeptide(L)'
;MNTTSLNLILLGNKWLKLKKQRMQNLLKIAPPDEALYREIMLSLGYPKNKVNFLELALILPYSEIKKLKDKHTIEKALLYRAG
;
A
#
# COMPACT_ATOMS: atom_id res chain seq x y z
N MET A 1 -31.46 10.02 -2.43
CA MET A 1 -30.19 9.96 -1.68
C MET A 1 -30.25 10.97 -0.55
N ASN A 2 -29.82 10.63 0.67
CA ASN A 2 -29.82 11.56 1.80
C ASN A 2 -28.58 12.48 1.76
N THR A 3 -28.66 13.67 2.37
CA THR A 3 -27.57 14.67 2.35
C THR A 3 -26.29 14.14 2.99
N THR A 4 -26.42 13.26 3.98
CA THR A 4 -25.30 12.59 4.66
C THR A 4 -24.52 11.66 3.73
N SER A 5 -25.19 10.85 2.89
CA SER A 5 -24.50 9.97 1.94
C SER A 5 -23.78 10.76 0.86
N LEU A 6 -24.37 11.87 0.39
CA LEU A 6 -23.73 12.76 -0.56
C LEU A 6 -22.43 13.36 0.01
N ASN A 7 -22.45 13.76 1.28
CA ASN A 7 -21.28 14.33 1.96
C ASN A 7 -20.16 13.28 2.13
N LEU A 8 -20.50 12.04 2.51
CA LEU A 8 -19.51 10.95 2.60
C LEU A 8 -18.87 10.63 1.25
N ILE A 9 -19.64 10.66 0.15
CA ILE A 9 -19.11 10.46 -1.20
C ILE A 9 -18.13 11.58 -1.58
N LEU A 10 -18.50 12.84 -1.33
CA LEU A 10 -17.65 14.01 -1.57
C LEU A 10 -16.32 13.92 -0.79
N LEU A 11 -16.39 13.56 0.49
CA LEU A 11 -15.21 13.35 1.33
C LEU A 11 -14.37 12.19 0.78
N GLY A 12 -14.98 11.05 0.47
CA GLY A 12 -14.29 9.89 -0.11
C GLY A 12 -13.53 10.25 -1.39
N ASN A 13 -14.16 11.00 -2.29
CA ASN A 13 -13.53 11.48 -3.53
C ASN A 13 -12.34 12.43 -3.25
N LYS A 14 -12.48 13.34 -2.28
CA LYS A 14 -11.40 14.23 -1.87
C LYS A 14 -10.21 13.44 -1.32
N TRP A 15 -10.46 12.47 -0.45
CA TRP A 15 -9.43 11.58 0.10
C TRP A 15 -8.74 10.75 -0.98
N LEU A 16 -9.51 10.19 -1.92
CA LEU A 16 -8.96 9.43 -3.04
C LEU A 16 -8.05 10.30 -3.92
N LYS A 17 -8.45 11.54 -4.22
CA LYS A 17 -7.61 12.48 -4.99
C LYS A 17 -6.27 12.75 -4.29
N LEU A 18 -6.29 12.96 -2.98
CA LEU A 18 -5.07 13.17 -2.19
C LEU A 18 -4.17 11.93 -2.16
N LYS A 19 -4.75 10.73 -2.03
CA LYS A 19 -3.99 9.46 -2.08
C LYS A 19 -3.34 9.25 -3.44
N LYS A 20 -4.07 9.50 -4.54
CA LYS A 20 -3.52 9.41 -5.91
C LYS A 20 -2.35 10.37 -6.11
N GLN A 21 -2.51 11.63 -5.69
CA GLN A 21 -1.44 12.63 -5.80
C GLN A 21 -0.20 12.24 -4.98
N ARG A 22 -0.40 11.69 -3.78
CA ARG A 22 0.69 11.23 -2.92
C ARG A 22 1.45 10.07 -3.56
N MET A 23 0.73 9.07 -4.08
CA MET A 23 1.32 7.96 -4.80
C MET A 23 2.12 8.44 -6.03
N GLN A 24 1.57 9.36 -6.82
CA GLN A 24 2.29 9.96 -7.96
C GLN A 24 3.58 10.65 -7.53
N ASN A 25 3.58 11.33 -6.39
CA ASN A 25 4.78 11.97 -5.86
C ASN A 25 5.79 10.96 -5.32
N LEU A 26 5.34 9.89 -4.65
CA LEU A 26 6.20 8.80 -4.18
C LEU A 26 6.88 8.09 -5.34
N LEU A 27 6.15 7.80 -6.42
CA LEU A 27 6.69 7.13 -7.61
C LEU A 27 7.76 7.95 -8.34
N LYS A 28 7.85 9.26 -8.12
CA LYS A 28 8.95 10.10 -8.65
C LYS A 28 10.27 9.87 -7.93
N ILE A 29 10.24 9.35 -6.70
CA ILE A 29 11.40 9.28 -5.81
C ILE A 29 11.69 7.89 -5.25
N ALA A 30 10.83 6.90 -5.55
CA ALA A 30 10.93 5.55 -5.02
C ALA A 30 10.44 4.52 -6.04
N PRO A 31 11.01 3.29 -6.04
CA PRO A 31 10.50 2.18 -6.82
C PRO A 31 9.03 1.85 -6.49
N PRO A 32 8.27 1.23 -7.41
CA PRO A 32 6.84 0.96 -7.21
C PRO A 32 6.51 0.15 -5.94
N ASP A 33 7.31 -0.87 -5.61
CA ASP A 33 7.11 -1.64 -4.39
C ASP A 33 7.34 -0.77 -3.14
N GLU A 34 8.45 -0.03 -3.04
CA GLU A 34 8.66 0.92 -1.94
C GLU A 34 7.49 1.92 -1.83
N ALA A 35 7.08 2.53 -2.95
CA ALA A 35 6.02 3.52 -2.96
C ALA A 35 4.69 2.93 -2.44
N LEU A 36 4.36 1.69 -2.83
CA LEU A 36 3.20 0.97 -2.35
C LEU A 36 3.26 0.74 -0.83
N TYR A 37 4.35 0.19 -0.33
CA TYR A 37 4.49 -0.10 1.11
C TYR A 37 4.49 1.18 1.95
N ARG A 38 5.07 2.29 1.46
CA ARG A 38 5.00 3.59 2.13
C ARG A 38 3.59 4.18 2.15
N GLU A 39 2.79 4.01 1.11
CA GLU A 39 1.40 4.44 1.12
C GLU A 39 0.53 3.57 2.05
N ILE A 40 0.79 2.25 2.12
CA ILE A 40 0.13 1.35 3.08
C ILE A 40 0.47 1.79 4.51
N MET A 41 1.76 2.01 4.81
CA MET A 41 2.24 2.51 6.10
C MET A 41 1.49 3.77 6.54
N LEU A 42 1.39 4.77 5.65
CA LEU A 42 0.69 6.02 5.93
C LEU A 42 -0.82 5.82 6.09
N SER A 43 -1.41 4.94 5.29
CA SER A 43 -2.85 4.64 5.34
C SER A 43 -3.27 3.94 6.63
N LEU A 44 -2.38 3.12 7.19
CA LEU A 44 -2.58 2.42 8.45
C LEU A 44 -2.26 3.28 9.68
N GLY A 45 -1.75 4.50 9.50
CA GLY A 45 -1.41 5.39 10.61
C GLY A 45 -0.07 5.09 11.28
N TYR A 46 0.87 4.45 10.57
CA TYR A 46 2.20 4.10 11.08
C TYR A 46 3.34 4.94 10.48
N PRO A 47 3.29 6.28 10.47
CA PRO A 47 4.25 7.12 9.72
C PRO A 47 5.71 6.98 10.20
N LYS A 48 5.93 6.48 11.41
CA LYS A 48 7.27 6.29 12.01
C LYS A 48 7.90 4.93 11.66
N ASN A 49 7.16 4.01 11.04
CA ASN A 49 7.61 2.63 10.78
C ASN A 49 8.26 2.47 9.41
N LYS A 50 8.87 3.54 8.87
CA LYS A 50 9.41 3.56 7.50
C LYS A 50 10.39 2.41 7.26
N VAL A 51 11.29 2.14 8.19
CA VAL A 51 12.30 1.07 8.06
C VAL A 51 11.64 -0.30 7.88
N ASN A 52 10.71 -0.67 8.76
CA ASN A 52 10.01 -1.96 8.70
C ASN A 52 9.24 -2.14 7.37
N PHE A 53 8.59 -1.07 6.87
CA PHE A 53 7.87 -1.14 5.60
C PHE A 53 8.81 -1.18 4.38
N LEU A 54 10.00 -0.59 4.47
CA LEU A 54 11.04 -0.74 3.46
C LEU A 54 11.60 -2.15 3.45
N GLU A 55 11.89 -2.73 4.61
CA GLU A 55 12.32 -4.11 4.74
C GLU A 55 11.28 -5.06 4.15
N LEU A 56 9.99 -4.86 4.46
CA LEU A 56 8.89 -5.61 3.84
C LEU A 56 8.88 -5.51 2.31
N ALA A 57 9.07 -4.30 1.76
CA ALA A 57 9.13 -4.11 0.32
C ALA A 57 10.33 -4.85 -0.34
N LEU A 58 11.43 -5.02 0.40
CA LEU A 58 12.63 -5.69 -0.09
C LEU A 58 12.54 -7.22 0.03
N ILE A 59 12.13 -7.74 1.19
CA ILE A 59 12.03 -9.18 1.41
C ILE A 59 10.86 -9.77 0.63
N LEU A 60 9.78 -9.01 0.50
CA LEU A 60 8.49 -9.44 -0.01
C LEU A 60 7.89 -8.36 -0.95
N PRO A 61 8.51 -8.10 -2.12
CA PRO A 61 7.98 -7.14 -3.07
C PRO A 61 6.63 -7.61 -3.63
N TYR A 62 5.64 -6.71 -3.66
CA TYR A 62 4.31 -6.99 -4.20
C TYR A 62 4.37 -7.38 -5.67
N SER A 63 5.30 -6.80 -6.44
CA SER A 63 5.55 -7.13 -7.84
C SER A 63 5.87 -8.61 -8.08
N GLU A 64 6.47 -9.29 -7.10
CA GLU A 64 6.72 -10.74 -7.12
C GLU A 64 5.55 -11.54 -6.55
N ILE A 65 4.96 -11.11 -5.43
CA ILE A 65 3.81 -11.82 -4.82
C ILE A 65 2.65 -11.91 -5.81
N LYS A 66 2.35 -10.83 -6.54
CA LYS A 66 1.21 -10.80 -7.47
C LYS A 66 1.33 -11.80 -8.62
N LYS A 67 2.52 -12.36 -8.86
CA LYS A 67 2.74 -13.42 -9.86
C LYS A 67 2.29 -14.78 -9.36
N LEU A 68 2.17 -14.96 -8.05
CA LEU A 68 1.66 -16.17 -7.40
C LEU A 68 0.13 -16.17 -7.51
N LYS A 69 -0.44 -17.30 -7.98
CA LYS A 69 -1.86 -17.38 -8.34
C LYS A 69 -2.74 -18.03 -7.27
N ASP A 70 -2.15 -18.80 -6.36
CA ASP A 70 -2.89 -19.50 -5.31
C ASP A 70 -2.44 -19.05 -3.91
N LYS A 71 -3.42 -19.02 -3.00
CA LYS A 71 -3.26 -18.55 -1.63
C LYS A 71 -2.20 -19.35 -0.87
N HIS A 72 -2.14 -20.68 -1.06
CA HIS A 72 -1.21 -21.55 -0.35
C HIS A 72 0.25 -21.26 -0.72
N THR A 73 0.52 -21.04 -2.01
CA THR A 73 1.85 -20.64 -2.48
C THR A 73 2.21 -19.25 -1.97
N ILE A 74 1.27 -18.30 -1.95
CA ILE A 74 1.49 -16.97 -1.35
C ILE A 74 1.86 -17.11 0.13
N GLU A 75 1.10 -17.86 0.91
CA GLU A 75 1.36 -18.08 2.35
C GLU A 75 2.72 -18.73 2.61
N LYS A 76 3.08 -19.77 1.86
CA LYS A 76 4.42 -20.38 1.95
C LYS A 76 5.53 -19.39 1.60
N ALA A 77 5.32 -18.61 0.55
CA ALA A 77 6.29 -17.63 0.09
C ALA A 77 6.43 -16.45 1.08
N LEU A 78 5.35 -16.10 1.80
CA LEU A 78 5.36 -15.14 2.90
C LEU A 78 6.14 -15.68 4.10
N LEU A 79 5.86 -16.92 4.53
CA LEU A 79 6.52 -17.56 5.67
C LEU A 79 8.03 -17.71 5.44
N TYR A 80 8.45 -18.19 4.25
CA TYR A 80 9.87 -18.37 3.94
C TYR A 80 10.67 -17.06 3.97
N ARG A 81 10.03 -15.92 3.68
CA ARG A 81 10.67 -14.60 3.64
C ARG A 81 10.69 -13.89 5.00
N ALA A 82 9.86 -14.32 5.94
CA ALA A 82 9.78 -13.75 7.28
C ALA A 82 10.91 -14.23 8.21
N GLY A 83 11.63 -15.30 7.82
CA GLY A 83 12.61 -16.00 8.65
C GLY A 83 11.97 -17.20 9.36
#